data_AF-H3KDM3-F1
#
_entry.id   AF-H3KDM3-F1
#
_cell.length_a   1.000
_cell.length_b   1.000
_cell.length_c   1.000
_cell.angle_alpha   90.00
_cell.angle_beta   90.00
_cell.angle_gamma   90.00
#
_symmetry.space_group_name_H-M   'P 1'
#
loop_
_entity.id
_entity.type
_entity.pdbx_description
1 polymer ?
#
loop_
_entity_poly.entity_id
_entity_poly.type
_entity_poly.pdbx_seq_one_letter_code
_entity_poly.pdbx_strand_id
1 'polypeptide(L)' 'MSKPFNPVDFFESDDEIVDFLVECWFDDPEGLTYLRACEFVADALGDTKTFARLVGLSVRAITKRESARAADGGRDASA' A
#
# COMPACT_ATOMS: atom_id res chain seq x y z
N MET A 1 22.13 12.91 15.64
CA MET A 1 21.00 13.24 14.76
C MET A 1 19.88 12.26 15.06
N SER A 2 18.66 12.73 15.33
CA SER A 2 17.49 11.86 15.45
C SER A 2 17.17 11.25 14.09
N LYS A 3 16.75 9.98 14.06
CA LYS A 3 16.21 9.35 12.85
C LYS A 3 15.06 10.23 12.31
N PRO A 4 14.95 10.49 11.00
CA PRO A 4 13.76 11.13 10.42
C PRO A 4 12.49 10.39 10.83
N PHE A 5 11.37 11.10 10.94
CA PHE A 5 10.09 10.48 11.23
C PHE A 5 9.74 9.45 10.15
N ASN A 6 9.32 8.26 10.58
CA ASN A 6 8.80 7.20 9.74
C ASN A 6 7.48 6.73 10.37
N PRO A 7 6.33 6.85 9.69
CA PRO A 7 5.04 6.46 10.26
C PRO A 7 4.95 4.96 10.59
N VAL A 8 5.70 4.13 9.84
CA VAL A 8 5.71 2.67 10.02
C VAL A 8 6.36 2.25 11.34
N ASP A 9 7.22 3.09 11.91
CA ASP A 9 7.83 2.83 13.23
C ASP A 9 6.78 2.82 14.37
N PHE A 10 5.54 3.27 14.11
CA PHE A 10 4.45 3.35 15.08
C PHE A 10 3.30 2.38 14.81
N PHE A 11 3.39 1.54 13.78
CA PHE A 11 2.37 0.54 13.49
C PHE A 11 2.55 -0.70 14.38
N GLU A 12 1.44 -1.25 14.84
CA GLU A 12 1.40 -2.37 15.77
C GLU A 12 1.22 -3.71 15.05
N SER A 13 0.90 -3.69 13.75
CA SER A 13 0.66 -4.92 12.98
C SER A 13 1.05 -4.83 11.50
N ASP A 14 1.25 -6.01 10.91
CA ASP A 14 1.43 -6.16 9.46
C ASP A 14 0.21 -5.67 8.66
N ASP A 15 -0.99 -5.86 9.21
CA ASP A 15 -2.24 -5.46 8.56
C ASP A 15 -2.31 -3.92 8.45
N GLU A 16 -1.89 -3.19 9.48
CA GLU A 16 -1.77 -1.72 9.42
C GLU A 16 -0.78 -1.25 8.34
N ILE A 17 0.33 -1.96 8.18
CA ILE A 17 1.30 -1.67 7.10
C ILE A 17 0.67 -1.92 5.73
N VAL A 18 -0.07 -3.02 5.57
CA VAL A 18 -0.75 -3.36 4.31
C VAL A 18 -1.82 -2.33 3.99
N ASP A 19 -2.66 -1.96 4.95
CA ASP A 19 -3.71 -0.96 4.79
C ASP A 19 -3.11 0.40 4.43
N PHE A 20 -2.04 0.82 5.13
CA PHE A 20 -1.29 2.04 4.80
C PHE A 20 -0.78 2.04 3.35
N LEU A 21 -0.19 0.93 2.89
CA LEU A 21 0.27 0.80 1.49
C LEU A 21 -0.91 0.86 0.51
N VAL A 22 -2.05 0.26 0.83
CA VAL A 22 -3.25 0.29 0.00
C VAL A 22 -3.81 1.71 -0.09
N GLU A 23 -3.93 2.42 1.03
CA GLU A 23 -4.40 3.80 1.08
C GLU A 23 -3.50 4.73 0.24
N CYS A 24 -2.18 4.63 0.41
CA CYS A 24 -1.21 5.40 -0.37
C CYS A 24 -1.32 5.20 -1.89
N TRP A 25 -1.76 4.02 -2.35
CA TRP A 25 -2.01 3.78 -3.77
C TRP A 25 -3.25 4.53 -4.27
N PHE A 26 -4.33 4.55 -3.49
CA PHE A 26 -5.59 5.17 -3.91
C PHE A 26 -5.64 6.68 -3.70
N ASP A 27 -4.78 7.23 -2.84
CA ASP A 27 -4.68 8.66 -2.59
C ASP A 27 -3.97 9.43 -3.71
N ASP A 28 -3.10 8.76 -4.48
CA ASP A 28 -2.26 9.39 -5.49
C ASP A 28 -2.27 8.58 -6.81
N PRO A 29 -2.94 9.07 -7.85
CA PRO A 29 -3.02 8.39 -9.14
C PRO A 29 -1.67 8.31 -9.88
N GLU A 30 -0.67 9.12 -9.51
CA GLU A 30 0.69 9.04 -10.07
C GLU A 30 1.55 7.98 -9.37
N GLY A 31 1.08 7.44 -8.22
CA GLY A 31 1.74 6.37 -7.48
C GLY A 31 3.00 6.78 -6.71
N LEU A 32 3.30 8.09 -6.64
CA LEU A 32 4.48 8.60 -5.93
C LEU A 32 4.34 8.40 -4.42
N THR A 33 3.12 8.57 -3.90
CA THR A 33 2.81 8.33 -2.48
C THR A 33 3.00 6.86 -2.10
N TYR A 34 2.55 5.93 -2.94
CA TYR A 34 2.80 4.49 -2.77
C TYR A 34 4.29 4.16 -2.79
N LEU A 35 5.05 4.71 -3.74
CA LEU A 35 6.49 4.50 -3.83
C LEU A 35 7.20 4.94 -2.56
N ARG A 36 6.85 6.14 -2.04
CA ARG A 36 7.43 6.66 -0.80
C ARG A 36 7.04 5.83 0.42
N ALA A 37 5.81 5.31 0.45
CA ALA A 37 5.36 4.40 1.50
C ALA A 37 6.18 3.10 1.52
N CYS A 38 6.50 2.52 0.36
CA CYS A 38 7.39 1.36 0.27
C CYS A 38 8.78 1.64 0.85
N GLU A 39 9.34 2.84 0.63
CA GLU A 39 10.63 3.23 1.21
C GLU A 39 10.57 3.31 2.74
N PHE A 40 9.49 3.85 3.30
CA PHE A 40 9.26 3.85 4.76
C PHE A 40 9.19 2.44 5.34
N VAL A 41 8.47 1.53 4.69
CA VAL A 41 8.37 0.13 5.13
C VAL A 41 9.73 -0.58 5.05
N ALA A 42 10.49 -0.35 3.99
CA ALA A 42 11.83 -0.93 3.84
C ALA A 42 12.79 -0.45 4.94
N ASP A 43 12.75 0.84 5.27
CA ASP A 43 13.56 1.44 6.34
C ASP A 43 13.17 0.95 7.75
N ALA A 44 11.88 0.72 8.00
CA ALA A 44 11.37 0.28 9.31
C ALA A 44 11.67 -1.20 9.60
N LEU A 45 11.50 -2.08 8.60
CA LEU A 45 11.57 -3.53 8.84
C LEU A 45 13.00 -4.06 8.93
N GLY A 46 13.91 -3.56 8.10
CA GLY A 46 15.27 -4.10 7.98
C GLY A 46 15.35 -5.56 7.49
N ASP A 47 14.23 -6.21 7.17
CA ASP A 47 14.13 -7.58 6.66
C ASP A 47 13.46 -7.63 5.28
N THR A 48 14.22 -8.08 4.28
CA THR A 48 13.76 -8.14 2.89
C THR A 48 12.60 -9.12 2.67
N LYS A 49 12.54 -10.22 3.43
CA LYS A 49 11.48 -11.23 3.26
C LYS A 49 10.14 -10.69 3.73
N THR A 50 10.11 -10.07 4.90
CA THR A 50 8.92 -9.43 5.46
C THR A 50 8.48 -8.29 4.57
N PHE A 51 9.40 -7.43 4.14
CA PHE A 51 9.11 -6.36 3.18
C PHE A 51 8.42 -6.88 1.91
N ALA A 52 9.01 -7.88 1.25
CA ALA A 52 8.46 -8.45 0.02
C ALA A 52 7.08 -9.07 0.23
N ARG A 53 6.84 -9.72 1.39
CA ARG A 53 5.53 -10.27 1.73
C ARG A 53 4.47 -9.16 1.87
N LEU A 54 4.75 -8.10 2.61
CA LEU A 54 3.80 -7.01 2.84
C LEU A 54 3.45 -6.27 1.55
N VAL A 55 4.46 -5.99 0.72
CA VAL A 55 4.24 -5.43 -0.63
C VAL A 55 3.39 -6.38 -1.48
N GLY A 56 3.67 -7.69 -1.45
CA GLY A 56 2.86 -8.67 -2.18
C GLY A 56 1.40 -8.74 -1.71
N LEU A 57 1.16 -8.57 -0.40
CA LEU A 57 -0.20 -8.52 0.16
C LEU A 57 -0.93 -7.23 -0.26
N SER A 58 -0.27 -6.07 -0.20
CA SER A 58 -0.88 -4.80 -0.62
C SER A 58 -1.21 -4.80 -2.11
N VAL A 59 -0.31 -5.30 -2.97
CA VAL A 59 -0.57 -5.43 -4.42
C VAL A 59 -1.79 -6.32 -4.70
N ARG A 60 -1.95 -7.43 -3.97
CA ARG A 60 -3.14 -8.29 -4.11
C ARG A 60 -4.42 -7.55 -3.71
N ALA A 61 -4.39 -6.80 -2.61
CA ALA A 61 -5.53 -6.02 -2.15
C ALA A 61 -5.91 -4.89 -3.13
N ILE A 62 -4.91 -4.15 -3.62
CA ILE A 62 -5.06 -3.12 -4.66
C ILE A 62 -5.69 -3.72 -5.91
N THR A 63 -5.11 -4.80 -6.44
CA THR A 63 -5.59 -5.47 -7.66
C THR A 63 -7.05 -5.91 -7.53
N LYS A 64 -7.42 -6.47 -6.36
CA LYS A 64 -8.79 -6.88 -6.07
C LYS A 64 -9.75 -5.69 -6.10
N ARG A 65 -9.38 -4.56 -5.49
CA ARG A 65 -10.20 -3.35 -5.43
C ARG A 65 -10.33 -2.67 -6.80
N GLU A 66 -9.24 -2.58 -7.56
CA GLU A 66 -9.27 -2.06 -8.94
C GLU A 66 -10.15 -2.92 -9.85
N SER A 67 -10.04 -4.25 -9.75
CA SER A 67 -10.88 -5.18 -10.52
C SER A 67 -12.37 -5.01 -10.19
N ALA A 68 -12.71 -4.80 -8.91
CA ALA A 68 -14.08 -4.53 -8.50
C ALA A 68 -14.58 -3.19 -9.08
N ARG A 69 -13.78 -2.12 -9.01
CA ARG A 69 -14.10 -0.81 -9.62
C ARG A 69 -14.33 -0.92 -11.12
N ALA A 70 -13.50 -1.68 -11.83
CA ALA A 70 -13.67 -1.89 -13.27
C ALA A 70 -14.95 -2.69 -13.60
N ALA A 71 -15.29 -3.70 -12.79
CA ALA A 71 -16.50 -4.49 -12.96
C ALA A 71 -17.78 -3.68 -12.71
N ASP A 72 -17.77 -2.78 -11.72
CA ASP A 72 -18.90 -1.91 -11.41
C ASP A 72 -19.06 -0.79 -12.45
N GLY A 73 -17.96 -0.16 -12.91
CA GLY A 73 -18.00 0.85 -13.98
C GLY A 73 -18.49 0.31 -15.33
N GLY A 74 -18.34 -0.99 -15.60
CA GLY A 74 -18.90 -1.65 -16.78
C GLY A 74 -20.41 -1.88 -16.72
N ARG A 75 -21.01 -1.91 -15.52
CA ARG A 75 -22.47 -2.07 -15.33
C ARG A 75 -23.23 -0.78 -15.61
N ASP A 76 -22.69 0.36 -15.24
CA ASP A 76 -23.34 1.67 -15.46
C ASP A 76 -23.29 2.13 -16.92
N ALA A 77 -22.31 1.66 -17.71
CA ALA A 77 -22.19 1.98 -19.13
C ALA A 77 -23.12 1.14 -20.04
N SER A 78 -23.85 0.18 -19.48
CA SER A 78 -24.72 -0.75 -20.22
C SER A 78 -26.23 -0.53 -19.97
N ALA A 79 -26.62 0.58 -19.34
CA ALA A 79 -28.00 0.94 -19.01
C ALA A 79 -28.55 2.07 -19.89
#